data_AF-A0A7W3TH74-F1
#
_entry.id   AF-A0A7W3TH74-F1
#
_cell.length_a   1.000
_cell.length_b   1.000
_cell.length_c   1.000
_cell.angle_alpha   90.00
_cell.angle_beta   90.00
_cell.angle_gamma   90.00
#
_symmetry.space_group_name_H-M   'P 1'
#
loop_
_entity.id
_entity.type
_entity.pdbx_description
1 polymer ?
#
loop_
_entity_poly.entity_id
_entity_poly.type
_entity_poly.pdbx_seq_one_letter_code
_entity_poly.pdbx_strand_id
1 'polypeptide(L)'
;MVAADRGDTLISRLIHRAHAEPGWFLGAAACALVEADRARPGTADRLTALPGLVVLPLDPVAVPAVARGRDWADAHTEWAALPVPERPDGAVVATVRPEVWRGRPVRVLDLGRGDLRARPADPGDRAL
;
A
#
# COMPACT_ATOMS: atom_id res chain seq x y z
N MET A 1 0.62 -2.81 1.28
CA MET A 1 1.22 -1.47 1.43
C MET A 1 0.56 -0.76 2.56
N VAL A 2 1.31 -0.33 3.57
CA VAL A 2 0.78 0.23 4.82
C VAL A 2 1.33 1.63 5.01
N ALA A 3 0.42 2.61 5.14
CA ALA A 3 0.73 3.90 5.74
C ALA A 3 0.77 3.71 7.26
N ALA A 4 1.95 3.44 7.81
CA ALA A 4 2.12 3.12 9.23
C ALA A 4 2.65 4.31 10.00
N ASP A 5 1.73 5.04 10.65
CA ASP A 5 2.11 6.20 11.46
C ASP A 5 1.18 6.48 12.66
N ARG A 6 0.30 5.54 12.99
CA ARG A 6 -0.35 5.47 14.31
C ARG A 6 -0.34 4.02 14.74
N GLY A 7 -0.10 3.77 16.02
CA GLY A 7 -0.19 2.46 16.66
C GLY A 7 -1.61 1.91 16.55
N ASP A 8 -1.94 1.42 15.36
CA ASP A 8 -3.25 0.98 15.00
C ASP A 8 -3.30 -0.54 15.18
N THR A 9 -4.21 -0.98 16.03
CA THR A 9 -4.55 -2.40 16.23
C THR A 9 -4.73 -3.15 14.90
N LEU A 10 -5.18 -2.47 13.83
CA LEU A 10 -5.26 -3.04 12.49
C LEU A 10 -3.89 -3.34 11.88
N ILE A 11 -2.91 -2.45 12.03
CA ILE A 11 -1.54 -2.70 11.55
C ILE A 11 -0.94 -3.87 12.33
N SER A 12 -1.16 -3.92 13.64
CA SER A 12 -0.72 -5.04 14.47
C SER A 12 -1.38 -6.36 14.05
N ARG A 13 -2.67 -6.35 13.67
CA ARG A 13 -3.38 -7.51 13.14
C ARG A 13 -2.90 -7.90 11.74
N LEU A 14 -2.57 -6.94 10.88
CA LEU A 14 -2.01 -7.20 9.54
C LEU A 14 -0.63 -7.84 9.65
N ILE A 15 0.22 -7.35 10.55
CA ILE A 15 1.53 -7.95 10.83
C ILE A 15 1.37 -9.36 11.42
N HIS A 16 0.46 -9.53 12.39
CA HIS A 16 0.20 -10.85 12.97
C HIS A 16 -0.32 -11.84 11.93
N ARG A 17 -1.23 -11.41 11.04
CA ARG A 17 -1.78 -12.24 9.97
C ARG A 17 -0.74 -12.58 8.89
N ALA A 18 0.09 -11.60 8.50
CA ALA A 18 1.21 -11.84 7.60
C ALA A 18 2.23 -12.85 8.17
N HIS A 19 2.33 -12.94 9.49
CA HIS A 19 3.20 -13.92 10.14
C HIS A 19 2.52 -15.28 10.35
N ALA A 20 1.23 -15.32 10.66
CA ALA A 20 0.50 -16.52 11.04
C ALA A 20 -0.10 -17.29 9.84
N GLU A 21 -0.39 -16.62 8.72
CA GLU A 21 -1.04 -17.23 7.56
C GLU A 21 -0.08 -17.36 6.36
N PRO A 22 0.26 -18.59 5.94
CA PRO A 22 1.01 -18.82 4.71
C PRO A 22 0.29 -18.17 3.52
N GLY A 23 1.03 -17.39 2.72
CA GLY A 23 0.50 -16.69 1.54
C GLY A 23 0.08 -15.23 1.77
N TRP A 24 0.18 -14.72 3.00
CA TRP A 24 0.02 -13.28 3.27
C TRP A 24 1.36 -12.55 3.24
N PHE A 25 1.45 -11.51 2.41
CA PHE A 25 2.67 -10.70 2.28
C PHE A 25 2.40 -9.23 2.53
N LEU A 26 3.22 -8.61 3.38
CA LEU A 26 3.15 -7.17 3.66
C LEU A 26 4.21 -6.44 2.85
N GLY A 27 3.84 -5.91 1.69
CA GLY A 27 4.74 -5.08 0.88
C GLY A 27 4.69 -3.60 1.27
N ALA A 28 5.82 -2.90 1.25
CA ALA A 28 5.89 -1.43 1.29
C ALA A 28 6.68 -0.90 0.07
N ALA A 29 6.03 -0.11 -0.78
CA ALA A 29 6.72 0.57 -1.88
C ALA A 29 7.82 1.49 -1.33
N ALA A 30 9.03 1.41 -1.89
CA ALA A 30 10.16 2.21 -1.44
C ALA A 30 9.86 3.73 -1.48
N CYS A 31 9.16 4.21 -2.50
CA CYS A 31 8.78 5.62 -2.59
C CYS A 31 7.82 6.03 -1.46
N ALA A 32 6.92 5.15 -1.03
CA ALA A 32 6.05 5.42 0.11
C ALA A 32 6.81 5.45 1.44
N LEU A 33 7.85 4.62 1.61
CA LEU A 33 8.73 4.68 2.78
C LEU A 33 9.53 5.98 2.81
N VAL A 34 10.02 6.45 1.66
CA VAL A 34 10.70 7.75 1.54
C VAL A 34 9.77 8.89 1.97
N GLU A 35 8.53 8.94 1.48
CA GLU A 35 7.58 9.98 1.89
C GLU A 35 7.19 9.88 3.37
N ALA A 36 7.04 8.65 3.89
CA ALA A 36 6.78 8.45 5.31
C ALA A 36 7.93 8.97 6.18
N ASP A 37 9.18 8.71 5.78
CA ASP A 37 10.36 9.17 6.50
C ASP A 37 10.57 10.69 6.39
N ARG A 38 10.25 11.28 5.22
CA ARG A 38 10.23 12.74 5.05
C ARG A 38 9.21 13.41 5.97
N ALA A 39 8.03 12.81 6.13
CA ALA A 39 7.00 13.34 7.01
C ALA A 39 7.39 13.18 8.49
N ARG A 40 8.02 12.06 8.86
CA ARG A 40 8.50 11.77 10.22
C ARG A 40 9.80 10.96 10.15
N PRO A 41 10.97 11.59 10.34
CA PRO A 41 12.26 10.92 10.27
C PRO A 41 12.36 9.70 11.20
N GLY A 42 12.95 8.60 10.69
CA GLY A 42 13.07 7.32 11.38
C GLY A 42 11.83 6.42 11.27
N THR A 43 10.84 6.80 10.46
CA THR A 43 9.68 5.96 10.18
C THR A 43 10.06 4.82 9.25
N ALA A 44 10.87 5.05 8.22
CA ALA A 44 11.30 3.99 7.32
C ALA A 44 12.06 2.89 8.07
N ASP A 45 13.04 3.26 8.89
CA ASP A 45 13.83 2.31 9.70
C ASP A 45 12.95 1.49 10.66
N ARG A 46 11.97 2.14 11.29
CA ARG A 46 11.03 1.44 12.18
C ARG A 46 10.18 0.42 11.43
N LEU A 47 9.74 0.75 10.21
CA LEU A 47 8.90 -0.13 9.42
C LEU A 47 9.69 -1.29 8.83
N THR A 48 10.89 -1.04 8.32
CA THR A 48 11.75 -2.11 7.77
C THR A 48 12.23 -3.10 8.82
N ALA A 49 12.25 -2.70 10.10
CA ALA A 49 12.48 -3.60 11.22
C ALA A 49 11.30 -4.56 11.52
N LEU A 50 10.12 -4.35 10.92
CA LEU A 50 8.96 -5.21 11.17
C LEU A 50 9.12 -6.58 10.50
N PRO A 51 8.96 -7.69 11.25
CA PRO A 51 9.01 -9.01 10.66
C PRO A 51 7.86 -9.20 9.65
N GLY A 52 8.20 -9.71 8.47
CA GLY A 52 7.24 -9.95 7.39
C GLY A 52 6.95 -8.74 6.49
N LEU A 53 7.55 -7.57 6.78
CA LEU A 53 7.53 -6.45 5.82
C LEU A 53 8.57 -6.69 4.73
N VAL A 54 8.13 -6.65 3.47
CA VAL A 54 8.99 -6.68 2.29
C VAL A 54 9.02 -5.29 1.68
N VAL A 55 10.20 -4.70 1.56
CA VAL A 55 10.38 -3.46 0.80
C VAL A 55 10.34 -3.79 -0.68
N LEU A 56 9.45 -3.13 -1.41
CA LEU A 56 9.30 -3.26 -2.85
C LEU A 56 10.15 -2.17 -3.53
N PRO A 57 11.30 -2.52 -4.13
CA PRO A 57 12.14 -1.56 -4.81
C PRO A 57 11.45 -1.07 -6.08
N LEU A 58 11.79 0.15 -6.51
CA LEU A 58 11.36 0.66 -7.80
C LEU A 58 12.12 -0.10 -8.90
N ASP A 59 11.44 -1.02 -9.58
CA ASP A 59 12.03 -1.78 -10.68
C ASP A 59 12.13 -0.92 -11.97
N PRO A 60 13.05 -1.23 -12.89
CA PRO A 60 13.22 -0.44 -14.13
C PRO A 60 11.97 -0.35 -15.02
N VAL A 61 11.08 -1.34 -14.96
CA VAL A 61 9.83 -1.37 -15.74
C VAL A 61 8.79 -0.44 -15.11
N ALA A 62 8.81 -0.29 -13.78
CA ALA A 62 7.96 0.63 -13.02
C ALA A 62 8.30 2.10 -13.26
N VAL A 63 9.58 2.43 -13.47
CA VAL A 63 10.08 3.81 -13.58
C VAL A 63 9.21 4.70 -14.50
N PRO A 64 8.93 4.32 -15.77
CA PRO A 64 8.12 5.17 -16.63
C PRO A 64 6.65 5.30 -16.19
N ALA A 65 6.09 4.31 -15.50
CA ALA A 65 4.74 4.40 -14.94
C ALA A 65 4.71 5.38 -13.76
N VAL A 66 5.67 5.25 -12.84
CA VAL A 66 5.80 6.11 -11.66
C VAL A 66 6.12 7.56 -12.05
N ALA A 67 7.01 7.77 -13.03
CA ALA A 67 7.42 9.10 -13.48
C ALA A 67 6.27 9.93 -14.09
N ARG A 68 5.21 9.29 -14.58
CA ARG A 68 4.00 9.97 -15.09
C ARG A 68 3.01 10.33 -13.97
N GLY A 69 3.18 9.75 -12.79
CA GLY A 69 2.37 10.04 -11.62
C GLY A 69 2.66 11.42 -11.04
N ARG A 70 1.63 12.04 -10.45
CA ARG A 70 1.78 13.32 -9.74
C ARG A 70 2.56 13.19 -8.43
N ASP A 71 2.52 12.01 -7.82
CA ASP A 71 3.19 11.66 -6.57
C ASP A 71 3.85 10.29 -6.73
N TRP A 72 5.13 10.20 -6.37
CA TRP A 72 5.91 8.98 -6.58
C TRP A 72 5.51 7.86 -5.61
N ALA A 73 5.09 8.19 -4.39
CA ALA A 73 4.67 7.20 -3.41
C ALA A 73 3.35 6.53 -3.83
N ASP A 74 2.35 7.32 -4.20
CA ASP A 74 1.07 6.81 -4.68
C ASP A 74 1.24 6.06 -6.00
N ALA A 75 2.01 6.59 -6.97
CA ALA A 75 2.18 5.93 -8.26
C ALA A 75 2.97 4.60 -8.14
N HIS A 76 4.01 4.55 -7.32
CA HIS A 76 4.73 3.30 -7.06
C HIS A 76 3.85 2.31 -6.29
N THR A 77 3.05 2.79 -5.33
CA THR A 77 2.10 1.94 -4.60
C THR A 77 1.01 1.38 -5.52
N GLU A 78 0.53 2.15 -6.49
CA GLU A 78 -0.39 1.67 -7.51
C GLU A 78 0.24 0.58 -8.36
N TRP A 79 1.43 0.84 -8.92
CA TRP A 79 2.18 -0.10 -9.75
C TRP A 79 2.40 -1.44 -9.03
N ALA A 80 2.90 -1.38 -7.80
CA ALA A 80 3.16 -2.56 -6.98
C ALA A 80 1.88 -3.33 -6.59
N ALA A 81 0.70 -2.69 -6.67
CA ALA A 81 -0.58 -3.30 -6.39
C ALA A 81 -1.27 -3.90 -7.62
N LEU A 82 -0.78 -3.66 -8.83
CA LEU A 82 -1.40 -4.20 -10.04
C LEU A 82 -1.41 -5.74 -10.05
N PRO A 83 -2.37 -6.36 -10.76
CA PRO A 83 -2.37 -7.78 -11.05
C PRO A 83 -1.07 -8.26 -11.70
N VAL A 84 -0.57 -9.41 -11.25
CA VAL A 84 0.55 -10.15 -11.85
C VAL A 84 0.18 -11.63 -11.94
N PRO A 85 0.84 -12.47 -12.77
CA PRO A 85 0.49 -13.88 -12.90
C PRO A 85 0.44 -14.64 -11.56
N GLU A 86 1.34 -14.31 -10.63
CA GLU A 86 1.41 -14.90 -9.29
C GLU A 86 0.30 -14.39 -8.35
N ARG A 87 -0.35 -13.28 -8.71
CA ARG A 87 -1.38 -12.58 -7.93
C ARG A 87 -2.39 -11.92 -8.88
N PRO A 88 -3.31 -12.68 -9.48
CA PRO A 88 -4.21 -12.21 -10.54
C PRO A 88 -5.21 -11.14 -10.06
N ASP A 89 -5.52 -11.09 -8.78
CA ASP A 89 -6.41 -10.07 -8.21
C ASP A 89 -5.68 -8.77 -7.79
N GLY A 90 -4.37 -8.67 -8.04
CA GLY A 90 -3.53 -7.58 -7.54
C GLY A 90 -3.38 -7.59 -6.01
N ALA A 91 -2.64 -6.63 -5.45
CA ALA A 91 -2.54 -6.45 -4.01
C ALA A 91 -3.62 -5.50 -3.49
N VAL A 92 -3.88 -5.60 -2.19
CA VAL A 92 -4.70 -4.64 -1.47
C VAL A 92 -3.80 -3.52 -0.92
N VAL A 93 -4.16 -2.28 -1.22
CA VAL A 93 -3.52 -1.08 -0.68
C VAL A 93 -4.16 -0.74 0.66
N ALA A 94 -3.39 -0.84 1.75
CA ALA A 94 -3.83 -0.44 3.08
C ALA A 94 -3.42 1.01 3.35
N THR A 95 -4.40 1.88 3.58
CA THR A 95 -4.19 3.32 3.62
C THR A 95 -5.11 3.99 4.63
N VAL A 96 -4.66 5.12 5.19
CA VAL A 96 -5.49 6.04 5.99
C VAL A 96 -6.09 7.16 5.13
N ARG A 97 -5.76 7.18 3.83
CA ARG A 97 -6.23 8.13 2.82
C ARG A 97 -6.94 7.39 1.68
N PRO A 98 -8.09 6.72 1.92
CA PRO A 98 -8.76 5.93 0.87
C PRO A 98 -9.21 6.76 -0.34
N GLU A 99 -9.45 8.06 -0.15
CA GLU A 99 -9.90 9.00 -1.17
C GLU A 99 -8.92 9.17 -2.34
N VAL A 100 -7.60 9.03 -2.10
CA VAL A 100 -6.59 9.20 -3.17
C VAL A 100 -6.62 8.07 -4.20
N TRP A 101 -7.27 6.97 -3.85
CA TRP A 101 -7.35 5.74 -4.64
C TRP A 101 -8.67 5.60 -5.42
N ARG A 102 -9.63 6.51 -5.23
CA ARG A 102 -10.90 6.49 -5.97
C ARG A 102 -10.67 6.52 -7.48
N GLY A 103 -11.37 5.66 -8.21
CA GLY A 103 -11.22 5.53 -9.66
C GLY A 103 -9.90 4.93 -10.15
N ARG A 104 -9.00 4.53 -9.24
CA ARG A 104 -7.75 3.82 -9.60
C ARG A 104 -7.98 2.30 -9.59
N PRO A 105 -7.24 1.53 -10.42
CA PRO A 105 -7.44 0.09 -10.59
C PRO A 105 -6.81 -0.73 -9.44
N VAL A 106 -7.08 -0.37 -8.19
CA VAL A 106 -6.57 -1.07 -7.01
C VAL A 106 -7.67 -1.39 -6.01
N ARG A 107 -7.45 -2.42 -5.21
CA ARG A 107 -8.30 -2.74 -4.05
C ARG A 107 -7.78 -2.01 -2.84
N VAL A 108 -8.68 -1.46 -2.03
CA VAL A 108 -8.33 -0.60 -0.90
C VAL A 108 -8.83 -1.19 0.41
N LEU A 109 -7.98 -1.12 1.42
CA LEU A 109 -8.28 -1.38 2.81
C LEU A 109 -8.13 -0.05 3.58
N ASP A 110 -9.27 0.50 4.03
CA ASP A 110 -9.31 1.76 4.80
C ASP A 110 -8.96 1.50 6.26
N LEU A 111 -7.74 1.87 6.64
CA LEU A 111 -7.25 1.74 8.01
C LEU A 111 -7.89 2.78 8.95
N GLY A 112 -8.39 3.90 8.43
CA GLY A 112 -9.01 4.95 9.24
C GLY A 112 -10.37 4.57 9.82
N ARG A 113 -11.00 3.49 9.33
CA ARG A 113 -12.36 3.05 9.71
C ARG A 113 -12.44 1.74 10.49
N GLY A 114 -11.34 1.02 10.72
CA GLY A 114 -11.40 -0.24 11.48
C GLY A 114 -11.89 -1.46 10.70
N ASP A 115 -12.24 -1.34 9.41
CA ASP A 115 -12.79 -2.44 8.60
C ASP A 115 -11.67 -3.22 7.89
N LEU A 116 -11.66 -4.55 8.03
CA LEU A 116 -10.71 -5.47 7.38
C LEU A 116 -11.18 -5.97 6.01
N ARG A 117 -12.38 -5.59 5.56
CA ARG A 117 -12.89 -6.00 4.25
C ARG A 117 -12.32 -5.09 3.17
N ALA A 118 -11.42 -5.65 2.36
CA ALA A 118 -10.95 -4.97 1.16
C ALA A 118 -12.14 -4.68 0.24
N ARG A 119 -12.32 -3.41 -0.11
CA ARG A 119 -13.33 -3.00 -1.09
C ARG A 119 -12.61 -2.61 -2.38
N PRO A 120 -13.19 -2.88 -3.56
CA PRO A 120 -12.72 -2.22 -4.77
C PRO A 120 -12.74 -0.71 -4.51
N ALA A 121 -11.73 0.01 -5.01
CA ALA A 121 -11.79 1.47 -5.01
C ALA A 121 -13.09 1.88 -5.70
N ASP A 122 -13.95 2.59 -4.98
CA ASP A 122 -15.25 3.00 -5.49
C ASP A 122 -15.06 3.74 -6.83
N PRO A 123 -15.65 3.28 -7.94
CA PRO A 123 -15.67 4.02 -9.18
C PRO A 123 -16.65 5.19 -9.00
N GLY A 124 -16.20 6.22 -8.29
CA GLY A 124 -16.97 7.42 -8.05
C GLY A 124 -17.42 8.05 -9.38
N ASP A 125 -18.73 8.04 -9.57
CA ASP A 125 -19.53 8.99 -10.36
C ASP A 125 -18.92 9.44 -11.70
N ARG A 126 -19.00 8.57 -12.71
CA ARG A 126 -19.14 9.05 -14.09
C ARG A 126 -20.55 9.59 -14.27
N ALA A 127 -20.81 10.77 -13.69
CA ALA A 127 -21.88 11.63 -14.14
C ALA A 127 -21.38 12.42 -15.36
N LEU A 128 -22.21 12.35 -16.39
CA LEU A 128 -22.17 13.04 -17.68
C LEU A 128 -21.85 14.53 -17.60
#